data_AF-A0A953GK69-F1
#
_entry.id   AF-A0A953GK69-F1
#
_cell.length_a   1.000
_cell.length_b   1.000
_cell.length_c   1.000
_cell.angle_alpha   90.00
_cell.angle_beta   90.00
_cell.angle_gamma   90.00
#
_symmetry.space_group_name_H-M   'P 1'
#
loop_
_entity.id
_entity.type
_entity.pdbx_description
1 polymer ?
#
loop_
_entity_poly.entity_id
_entity_poly.type
_entity_poly.pdbx_seq_one_letter_code
_entity_poly.pdbx_strand_id
1 'polypeptide(L)'
;MELVWVTKAEYIKRYKIKILFNGMTEGIVDLENLLKGPVFEPLKEESFFKQFSINSWTLEWPNGADFAPEYLYQLAKELQLEHANK
;
A
#
# COMPACT_ATOMS: atom_id res chain seq x y z
N MET A 1 -1.06 -7.83 -20.16
CA MET A 1 -1.19 -7.19 -18.84
C MET A 1 -1.48 -8.29 -17.86
N GLU A 2 -0.55 -8.58 -16.97
CA GLU A 2 -0.82 -9.51 -15.87
C GLU A 2 -1.71 -8.81 -14.85
N LEU A 3 -2.76 -9.50 -14.41
CA LEU A 3 -3.68 -8.99 -13.40
C LEU A 3 -3.00 -9.11 -12.04
N VAL A 4 -2.83 -8.00 -11.33
CA VAL A 4 -2.21 -7.97 -10.00
C VAL A 4 -3.24 -7.57 -8.96
N TRP A 5 -3.27 -8.27 -7.83
CA TRP A 5 -4.14 -7.92 -6.71
C TRP A 5 -3.47 -8.25 -5.38
N VAL A 6 -3.92 -7.56 -4.33
CA VAL A 6 -3.43 -7.73 -2.97
C VAL A 6 -4.04 -8.99 -2.36
N THR A 7 -3.20 -9.88 -1.84
CA THR A 7 -3.63 -11.12 -1.17
C THR A 7 -3.42 -11.06 0.34
N LYS A 8 -2.38 -10.35 0.79
CA LYS A 8 -2.14 -10.04 2.20
C LYS A 8 -1.52 -8.66 2.33
N ALA A 9 -1.76 -8.03 3.47
CA ALA A 9 -1.18 -6.75 3.82
C ALA A 9 -0.98 -6.67 5.32
N GLU A 10 0.19 -6.19 5.74
CA GLU A 10 0.60 -6.12 7.12
C GLU A 10 1.17 -4.73 7.40
N TYR A 11 0.67 -4.11 8.47
CA TYR A 11 1.22 -2.84 8.94
C TYR A 11 2.64 -3.06 9.48
N ILE A 12 3.61 -2.28 9.01
CA ILE A 12 4.98 -2.37 9.51
C ILE A 12 5.28 -1.23 10.48
N LYS A 13 5.24 0.02 10.01
CA LYS A 13 5.50 1.23 10.80
C LYS A 13 5.18 2.50 10.02
N ARG A 14 4.83 3.58 10.71
CA ARG A 14 4.49 4.88 10.12
C ARG A 14 3.43 4.73 9.02
N TYR A 15 3.78 4.98 7.77
CA TYR A 15 2.90 4.81 6.60
C TYR A 15 3.37 3.69 5.69
N LYS A 16 4.11 2.72 6.26
CA LYS A 16 4.65 1.57 5.54
C LYS A 16 3.82 0.33 5.77
N ILE A 17 3.41 -0.29 4.67
CA ILE A 17 2.64 -1.52 4.65
C ILE A 17 3.44 -2.55 3.84
N LYS A 18 3.60 -3.75 4.39
CA LYS A 18 4.10 -4.91 3.64
C LYS A 18 2.93 -5.54 2.91
N ILE A 19 3.04 -5.71 1.61
CA ILE A 19 1.98 -6.25 0.75
C ILE A 19 2.48 -7.51 0.08
N LEU A 20 1.63 -8.54 0.04
CA LEU A 20 1.80 -9.74 -0.75
C LEU A 20 0.80 -9.74 -1.90
N PHE A 21 1.30 -9.84 -3.11
CA PHE A 21 0.52 -9.90 -4.34
C PHE A 21 0.30 -11.36 -4.78
N ASN A 22 -0.68 -11.55 -5.66
CA ASN A 22 -1.13 -12.84 -6.19
C ASN A 22 -0.05 -13.73 -6.84
N GLY A 23 1.09 -13.18 -7.26
CA GLY A 23 2.21 -13.92 -7.84
C GLY A 23 3.32 -14.31 -6.87
N MET A 24 3.03 -14.49 -5.57
CA MET A 24 4.05 -14.63 -4.49
C MET A 24 5.05 -13.46 -4.41
N THR A 25 4.77 -12.36 -5.10
CA THR A 25 5.59 -11.17 -5.03
C THR A 25 5.22 -10.41 -3.76
N GLU A 26 6.20 -10.09 -2.94
CA GLU A 26 6.01 -9.22 -1.78
C GLU A 26 6.84 -7.95 -1.90
N GLY A 27 6.41 -6.89 -1.24
CA GLY A 27 7.19 -5.68 -1.08
C GLY A 27 6.64 -4.76 -0.01
N ILE A 28 7.46 -3.81 0.39
CA ILE A 28 7.07 -2.77 1.34
C ILE A 28 6.75 -1.53 0.52
N VAL A 29 5.58 -0.95 0.73
CA VAL A 29 5.20 0.34 0.15
C VAL A 29 5.29 1.43 1.20
N ASP A 30 5.72 2.63 0.81
CA ASP A 30 5.71 3.82 1.65
C ASP A 30 4.68 4.81 1.12
N LEU A 31 3.58 4.97 1.86
CA LEU A 31 2.46 5.80 1.43
C LEU A 31 2.55 7.24 1.97
N GLU A 32 3.56 7.58 2.78
CA GLU A 32 3.65 8.88 3.47
C GLU A 32 3.52 10.07 2.51
N ASN A 33 4.26 10.03 1.40
CA ASN A 33 4.29 11.09 0.39
C ASN A 33 3.03 11.15 -0.48
N LEU A 34 2.16 10.13 -0.38
CA LEU A 34 0.96 9.95 -1.19
C LEU A 34 -0.31 10.41 -0.46
N LEU A 35 -0.22 10.70 0.83
CA LEU A 35 -1.34 11.19 1.65
C LEU A 35 -1.67 12.67 1.38
N LYS A 36 -1.94 13.01 0.13
CA LYS A 36 -2.22 14.37 -0.36
C LYS A 36 -3.67 14.49 -0.84
N GLY A 37 -4.38 15.48 -0.30
CA GLY A 37 -5.76 15.77 -0.67
C GLY A 37 -6.75 15.39 0.44
N PRO A 38 -7.99 15.90 0.37
CA PRO A 38 -8.96 15.85 1.47
C PRO A 38 -9.35 14.42 1.86
N VAL A 39 -9.41 13.50 0.90
CA VAL A 39 -9.73 12.08 1.16
C VAL A 39 -8.61 11.37 1.93
N PHE A 40 -7.36 11.82 1.82
CA PHE A 40 -6.23 11.21 2.50
C PHE A 40 -5.82 11.92 3.79
N GLU A 41 -6.48 13.04 4.15
CA GLU A 41 -6.17 13.74 5.41
C GLU A 41 -6.37 12.86 6.65
N PRO A 42 -7.44 12.05 6.77
CA PRO A 42 -7.59 11.14 7.90
C PRO A 42 -6.48 10.09 7.97
N LEU A 43 -5.90 9.71 6.83
CA LEU A 43 -4.81 8.72 6.78
C LEU A 43 -3.49 9.25 7.35
N LYS A 44 -3.34 10.56 7.58
CA LYS A 44 -2.20 11.14 8.30
C LYS A 44 -2.21 10.81 9.80
N GLU A 45 -3.36 10.41 10.33
CA GLU A 45 -3.42 9.87 11.68
C GLU A 45 -3.06 8.39 11.64
N GLU A 46 -1.93 8.00 12.27
CA GLU A 46 -1.43 6.61 12.25
C GLU A 46 -2.49 5.60 12.75
N SER A 47 -3.30 6.02 13.73
CA SER A 47 -4.41 5.22 14.27
C SER A 47 -5.47 4.90 13.20
N PHE A 48 -5.78 5.86 12.33
CA PHE A 48 -6.71 5.69 11.22
C PHE A 48 -6.06 4.94 10.06
N PHE A 49 -4.78 5.23 9.78
CA PHE A 49 -4.00 4.53 8.76
C PHE A 49 -3.97 3.02 9.00
N LYS A 50 -3.84 2.58 10.26
CA LYS A 50 -3.88 1.16 10.67
C LYS A 50 -5.21 0.46 10.43
N GLN A 51 -6.29 1.19 10.16
CA GLN A 51 -7.62 0.62 9.91
C GLN A 51 -7.83 0.16 8.47
N PHE A 52 -6.76 0.07 7.68
CA PHE A 52 -6.84 -0.46 6.32
C PHE A 52 -7.37 -1.89 6.31
N SER A 53 -8.09 -2.23 5.26
CA SER A 53 -8.63 -3.56 5.00
C SER A 53 -8.30 -3.95 3.56
N ILE A 54 -8.23 -5.25 3.30
CA ILE A 54 -8.12 -5.76 1.94
C ILE A 54 -9.54 -5.99 1.42
N ASN A 55 -9.90 -5.29 0.35
CA ASN A 55 -11.15 -5.52 -0.35
C ASN A 55 -10.98 -6.61 -1.42
N SER A 56 -11.91 -6.71 -2.38
CA SER A 56 -11.85 -7.77 -3.40
C SER A 56 -10.56 -7.77 -4.24
N TRP A 57 -9.82 -6.66 -4.31
CA TRP A 57 -8.63 -6.53 -5.17
C TRP A 57 -7.46 -5.75 -4.55
N THR A 58 -7.69 -4.88 -3.56
CA THR A 58 -6.69 -3.95 -3.05
C THR A 58 -6.92 -3.46 -1.62
N LEU A 59 -6.10 -2.50 -1.16
CA LEU A 59 -6.24 -1.82 0.12
C LEU A 59 -7.30 -0.72 0.08
N GLU A 60 -8.21 -0.74 1.05
CA GLU A 60 -9.19 0.31 1.30
C GLU A 60 -9.19 0.75 2.78
N TRP A 61 -9.64 1.98 3.02
CA TRP A 61 -9.82 2.56 4.36
C TRP A 61 -11.30 2.90 4.61
N PRO A 62 -11.72 3.04 5.89
CA PRO A 62 -13.12 3.30 6.24
C PRO A 62 -13.73 4.59 5.66
N ASN A 63 -12.88 5.54 5.26
CA ASN A 63 -13.30 6.78 4.60
C ASN A 63 -13.47 6.64 3.08
N GLY A 64 -13.33 5.44 2.53
CA GLY A 64 -13.41 5.16 1.09
C GLY A 64 -12.14 5.50 0.32
N ALA A 65 -11.04 5.82 0.99
CA ALA A 65 -9.75 5.94 0.33
C ALA A 65 -9.26 4.54 -0.08
N ASP A 66 -8.79 4.40 -1.31
CA ASP A 66 -8.21 3.17 -1.83
C ASP A 66 -6.93 3.47 -2.63
N PHE A 67 -6.07 2.46 -2.77
CA PHE A 67 -4.93 2.52 -3.68
C PHE A 67 -5.05 1.39 -4.68
N ALA A 68 -4.93 1.66 -5.97
CA ALA A 68 -4.99 0.62 -6.99
C ALA A 68 -3.86 -0.42 -6.81
N PRO A 69 -4.12 -1.72 -7.01
CA PRO A 69 -3.13 -2.77 -6.76
C PRO A 69 -1.92 -2.66 -7.70
N GLU A 70 -2.10 -2.20 -8.94
CA GLU A 70 -1.01 -1.92 -9.88
C GLU A 70 -0.08 -0.83 -9.36
N TYR A 71 -0.65 0.20 -8.73
CA TYR A 71 0.11 1.31 -8.18
C TYR A 71 0.93 0.87 -6.95
N LEU A 72 0.32 0.09 -6.07
CA LEU A 72 1.01 -0.53 -4.93
C LEU A 72 2.15 -1.45 -5.38
N TYR A 73 1.92 -2.23 -6.45
CA TYR A 73 2.92 -3.11 -7.02
C TYR A 73 4.12 -2.34 -7.58
N GLN A 74 3.88 -1.22 -8.26
CA GLN A 74 4.95 -0.36 -8.77
C GLN A 74 5.77 0.25 -7.63
N LEU A 75 5.13 0.80 -6.60
CA LEU A 75 5.80 1.36 -5.42
C LEU A 75 6.66 0.32 -4.71
N ALA A 76 6.13 -0.90 -4.57
CA ALA A 76 6.86 -2.02 -3.97
C ALA A 76 8.13 -2.37 -4.75
N LYS A 77 8.08 -2.34 -6.08
CA LYS A 77 9.26 -2.57 -6.94
C LYS A 77 10.26 -1.43 -6.89
N GLU A 78 9.79 -0.18 -6.88
CA GLU A 78 10.66 1.00 -6.79
C GLU A 78 11.48 1.00 -5.49
N LEU A 79 10.84 0.74 -4.34
CA LEU A 79 11.54 0.63 -3.05
C LEU A 79 12.54 -0.53 -3.00
N GLN A 80 12.25 -1.65 -3.65
CA GLN A 80 13.20 -2.76 -3.78
C GLN A 80 14.43 -2.38 -4.63
N LEU A 81 14.23 -1.64 -5.72
CA LEU A 81 15.31 -1.17 -6.58
C LEU A 81 16.20 -0.13 -5.86
N GLU A 82 15.63 0.76 -5.05
CA GLU A 82 16.41 1.70 -4.23
C GLU A 82 17.27 0.98 -3.19
N HIS A 83 16.80 -0.12 -2.63
CA HIS A 83 17.54 -0.92 -1.65
C HIS A 83 18.56 -1.87 -2.30
N ALA A 84 18.34 -2.33 -3.53
CA ALA A 84 19.26 -3.23 -4.24
C ALA A 84 20.46 -2.51 -4.87
N ASN A 85 20.38 -1.20 -5.09
CA ASN A 85 21.44 -0.39 -5.69
C ASN A 85 22.32 0.36 -4.67
N LYS A 86 22.30 -0.06 -3.40
CA LYS A 86 23.03 0.57 -2.30
C LYS A 86 23.87 -0.45 -1.55
#